data_AF-A0A1E5E3S2-F1
#
_entry.id   AF-A0A1E5E3S2-F1
#
_cell.length_a   1.000
_cell.length_b   1.000
_cell.length_c   1.000
_cell.angle_alpha   90.00
_cell.angle_beta   90.00
_cell.angle_gamma   90.00
#
_symmetry.space_group_name_H-M   'P 1'
#
loop_
_entity.id
_entity.type
_entity.pdbx_description
1 polymer ?
#
loop_
_entity_poly.entity_id
_entity_poly.type
_entity_poly.pdbx_seq_one_letter_code
_entity_poly.pdbx_strand_id
1 'polypeptide(L)'
;MKRNSVQEFLGKDNDILAILDGDQRHKSYHEGMNNVHFLPFDNIESVIFNRYNLDDPVIPKVERIDGKSEIKKAKNLYNQLVANNNGVQLITEKKIYQHLESLFETEINNLESNIVNFLSN
;
A
#
# COMPACT_ATOMS: atom_id res chain seq x y z
N MET A 1 -14.98 -1.76 -11.18
CA MET A 1 -16.05 -2.69 -10.75
C MET A 1 -17.44 -2.33 -11.24
N LYS A 2 -17.91 -1.07 -11.22
CA LYS A 2 -19.22 -0.69 -11.78
C LYS A 2 -19.48 -1.10 -13.24
N ARG A 3 -18.44 -1.13 -14.09
CA ARG A 3 -18.56 -1.65 -15.46
C ARG A 3 -18.76 -3.16 -15.48
N ASN A 4 -18.08 -3.88 -14.58
CA ASN A 4 -18.25 -5.32 -14.45
C ASN A 4 -19.66 -5.67 -13.97
N SER A 5 -20.19 -4.97 -12.97
CA SER A 5 -21.53 -5.24 -12.44
C SER A 5 -22.67 -5.05 -13.46
N VAL A 6 -22.40 -4.35 -14.57
CA VAL A 6 -23.37 -4.14 -15.66
C VAL A 6 -23.13 -5.10 -16.82
N GLN A 7 -21.88 -5.51 -17.07
CA GLN A 7 -21.50 -6.22 -18.29
C GLN A 7 -20.99 -7.64 -18.05
N GLU A 8 -20.77 -8.04 -16.79
CA GLU A 8 -20.12 -9.29 -16.38
C GLU A 8 -18.82 -9.56 -17.15
N PHE A 9 -18.09 -8.51 -17.52
CA PHE A 9 -16.96 -8.60 -18.45
C PHE A 9 -15.82 -9.49 -17.94
N LEU A 10 -15.56 -9.45 -16.64
CA LEU A 10 -14.58 -10.30 -15.97
C LEU A 10 -15.21 -11.59 -15.41
N GLY A 11 -16.54 -11.66 -15.36
CA GLY A 11 -17.30 -12.71 -14.67
C GLY A 11 -18.45 -12.15 -13.84
N LYS A 12 -19.15 -13.05 -13.15
CA LYS A 12 -20.21 -12.68 -12.20
C LYS A 12 -19.59 -11.96 -11.01
N ASP A 13 -20.30 -10.97 -10.46
CA ASP A 13 -19.77 -10.16 -9.37
C ASP A 13 -19.38 -10.97 -8.11
N ASN A 14 -20.05 -12.09 -7.86
CA ASN A 14 -19.73 -13.00 -6.75
C ASN A 14 -18.45 -13.82 -6.96
N ASP A 15 -17.99 -13.92 -8.21
CA ASP A 15 -16.80 -14.68 -8.61
C ASP A 15 -15.58 -13.75 -8.80
N ILE A 16 -15.70 -12.47 -8.43
CA ILE A 16 -14.64 -11.48 -8.61
C ILE A 16 -14.36 -10.77 -7.31
N LEU A 17 -13.09 -10.74 -6.93
CA LEU A 17 -12.53 -9.94 -5.85
C LEU A 17 -11.60 -8.87 -6.43
N ALA A 18 -11.73 -7.62 -5.99
CA ALA A 18 -10.83 -6.53 -6.36
C ALA A 18 -10.09 -6.02 -5.12
N ILE A 19 -8.76 -5.95 -5.19
CA ILE A 19 -7.91 -5.33 -4.17
C ILE A 19 -7.31 -4.08 -4.79
N LEU A 20 -7.58 -2.92 -4.20
CA LEU A 20 -7.15 -1.61 -4.70
C LEU A 20 -6.19 -0.93 -3.72
N ASP A 21 -5.47 0.06 -4.20
CA ASP A 21 -4.62 0.91 -3.36
C ASP A 21 -5.46 1.66 -2.32
N GLY A 22 -4.89 1.91 -1.13
CA GLY A 22 -5.62 2.54 -0.02
C GLY A 22 -6.15 3.93 -0.36
N ASP A 23 -5.44 4.68 -1.21
CA ASP A 23 -5.81 6.04 -1.62
C ASP A 23 -7.13 6.09 -2.42
N GLN A 24 -7.61 4.95 -2.93
CA GLN A 24 -8.88 4.82 -3.62
C GLN A 24 -10.07 4.66 -2.67
N ARG A 25 -9.85 4.41 -1.37
CA ARG A 25 -10.92 4.09 -0.40
C ARG A 25 -12.00 5.17 -0.31
N HIS A 26 -11.63 6.44 -0.49
CA HIS A 26 -12.53 7.59 -0.36
C HIS A 26 -13.26 7.96 -1.66
N LYS A 27 -13.16 7.12 -2.70
CA LYS A 27 -13.76 7.40 -3.99
C LYS A 27 -15.18 6.85 -4.02
N SER A 28 -16.15 7.73 -4.22
CA SER A 28 -17.58 7.42 -4.20
C SER A 28 -18.01 6.33 -5.18
N TYR A 29 -17.24 6.08 -6.24
CA TYR A 29 -17.51 5.02 -7.20
C TYR A 29 -17.24 3.60 -6.66
N HIS A 30 -16.71 3.45 -5.45
CA HIS A 30 -16.55 2.18 -4.74
C HIS A 30 -17.55 1.97 -3.60
N GLU A 31 -18.36 2.98 -3.26
CA GLU A 31 -19.33 2.87 -2.17
C GLU A 31 -20.34 1.75 -2.42
N GLY A 32 -20.56 0.91 -1.40
CA GLY A 32 -21.51 -0.20 -1.44
C GLY A 32 -21.06 -1.44 -2.23
N MET A 33 -19.80 -1.49 -2.69
CA MET A 33 -19.26 -2.68 -3.36
C MET A 33 -18.64 -3.65 -2.35
N ASN A 34 -19.29 -4.80 -2.14
CA ASN A 34 -18.84 -5.80 -1.17
C ASN A 34 -17.61 -6.61 -1.63
N ASN A 35 -17.30 -6.58 -2.92
CA ASN A 35 -16.19 -7.31 -3.52
C ASN A 35 -14.96 -6.43 -3.80
N VAL A 36 -14.93 -5.22 -3.25
CA VAL A 36 -13.79 -4.30 -3.34
C VAL A 36 -13.17 -4.15 -1.97
N HIS A 37 -11.91 -4.54 -1.85
CA HIS A 37 -11.08 -4.34 -0.69
C HIS A 37 -9.96 -3.35 -1.00
N PHE A 38 -9.40 -2.74 0.04
CA PHE A 38 -8.34 -1.77 -0.10
C PHE A 38 -7.14 -2.19 0.75
N LEU A 39 -5.94 -1.85 0.28
CA LEU A 39 -4.76 -1.91 1.13
C LEU A 39 -4.96 -1.02 2.38
N PRO A 40 -4.36 -1.39 3.52
CA PRO A 40 -4.54 -0.66 4.77
C PRO A 40 -3.79 0.69 4.81
N PHE A 41 -2.93 0.93 3.84
CA PHE A 41 -2.17 2.16 3.67
C PHE A 41 -2.42 2.80 2.30
N ASP A 42 -2.45 4.13 2.27
CA ASP A 42 -2.77 4.91 1.07
C ASP A 42 -1.64 4.87 0.03
N ASN A 43 -0.42 5.18 0.48
CA ASN A 43 0.80 5.13 -0.34
C ASN A 43 1.99 4.82 0.58
N ILE A 44 2.76 3.79 0.19
CA ILE A 44 3.98 3.35 0.87
C ILE A 44 4.96 4.50 1.09
N GLU A 45 5.22 5.33 0.07
CA GLU A 45 6.17 6.45 0.14
C GLU A 45 5.77 7.43 1.26
N SER A 46 4.50 7.79 1.33
CA SER A 46 3.96 8.72 2.34
C SER A 46 4.00 8.12 3.74
N VAL A 47 3.65 6.84 3.88
CA VAL A 47 3.71 6.16 5.19
C VAL A 47 5.15 6.09 5.69
N ILE A 48 6.09 5.70 4.83
CA ILE A 48 7.52 5.65 5.18
C ILE A 48 8.07 7.02 5.51
N PHE A 49 7.67 8.07 4.79
CA PHE A 49 8.06 9.44 5.12
C PHE A 49 7.53 9.90 6.47
N ASN A 50 6.27 9.60 6.79
CA ASN A 50 5.69 9.92 8.10
C ASN A 50 6.41 9.18 9.23
N ARG A 51 6.67 7.88 9.05
CA ARG A 51 7.44 7.08 10.03
C ARG A 51 8.87 7.60 10.20
N TYR A 52 9.53 7.99 9.11
CA TYR A 52 10.85 8.60 9.14
C TYR A 52 10.88 9.89 9.99
N ASN A 53 9.85 10.74 9.83
CA ASN A 53 9.70 11.98 10.60
C ASN A 53 9.36 11.75 12.08
N LEU A 54 8.86 10.56 12.42
CA LEU A 54 8.60 10.11 13.79
C LEU A 54 9.79 9.35 14.39
N ASP A 55 10.96 9.41 13.76
CA ASP A 55 12.17 8.73 14.20
C ASP A 55 12.03 7.20 14.34
N ASP A 56 11.26 6.58 13.43
CA ASP A 56 11.09 5.13 13.38
C ASP A 56 12.46 4.42 13.23
N PRO A 57 12.86 3.55 14.17
CA PRO A 57 14.19 2.94 14.20
C PRO A 57 14.43 1.93 13.08
N VAL A 58 13.38 1.44 12.42
CA VAL A 58 13.50 0.50 11.30
C VAL A 58 13.95 1.22 10.02
N ILE A 59 13.71 2.53 9.92
CA ILE A 59 13.97 3.33 8.72
C ILE A 59 15.31 4.06 8.87
N PRO A 60 16.34 3.71 8.05
CA PRO A 60 17.64 4.36 8.12
C PRO A 60 17.56 5.87 7.88
N LYS A 61 18.38 6.63 8.63
CA LYS A 61 18.51 8.08 8.43
C LYS A 61 19.30 8.39 7.17
N VAL A 62 18.90 9.45 6.47
CA VAL A 62 19.61 10.02 5.33
C VAL A 62 20.05 11.44 5.68
N GLU A 63 21.18 11.87 5.11
CA GLU A 63 21.75 13.19 5.40
C GLU A 63 20.81 14.33 4.98
N ARG A 64 20.10 14.14 3.85
CA ARG A 64 19.21 15.16 3.29
C ARG A 64 18.11 14.54 2.41
N ILE A 65 16.92 15.10 2.52
CA ILE A 65 15.79 14.76 1.65
C ILE A 65 15.47 15.98 0.78
N ASP A 66 15.76 15.88 -0.51
CA ASP A 66 15.41 16.92 -1.48
C ASP A 66 13.91 16.92 -1.81
N GLY A 67 13.37 18.11 -2.12
CA GLY A 67 11.99 18.26 -2.59
C GLY A 67 11.29 19.49 -2.04
N LYS A 68 10.46 20.13 -2.88
CA LYS A 68 9.70 21.33 -2.51
C LYS A 68 8.35 21.02 -1.83
N SER A 69 7.79 19.84 -2.07
CA SER A 69 6.53 19.38 -1.47
C SER A 69 6.76 18.10 -0.68
N GLU A 70 5.88 17.81 0.28
CA GLU A 70 5.95 16.58 1.08
C GLU A 70 5.89 15.33 0.20
N ILE A 71 5.00 15.29 -0.80
CA ILE A 71 4.91 14.17 -1.74
C ILE A 71 6.25 13.95 -2.46
N LYS A 72 6.90 15.04 -2.90
CA LYS A 72 8.20 14.93 -3.58
C LYS A 72 9.30 14.47 -2.62
N LYS A 73 9.28 14.94 -1.38
CA LYS A 73 10.21 14.50 -0.32
C LYS A 73 10.00 13.03 0.02
N ALA A 74 8.76 12.58 0.17
CA ALA A 74 8.40 11.19 0.44
C ALA A 74 8.93 10.25 -0.64
N LYS A 75 8.66 10.58 -1.91
CA LYS A 75 9.18 9.84 -3.06
C LYS A 75 10.72 9.84 -3.11
N ASN A 76 11.34 10.99 -2.88
CA ASN A 76 12.79 11.10 -2.91
C ASN A 76 13.44 10.32 -1.75
N LEU A 77 12.87 10.36 -0.55
CA LEU A 77 13.31 9.54 0.58
C LEU A 77 13.19 8.06 0.24
N TYR A 78 12.01 7.61 -0.21
CA TYR A 78 11.79 6.21 -0.58
C TYR A 78 12.84 5.74 -1.59
N ASN A 79 13.08 6.51 -2.65
CA ASN A 79 14.12 6.21 -3.64
C ASN A 79 15.53 6.15 -3.02
N GLN A 80 15.89 7.07 -2.12
CA GLN A 80 17.19 7.03 -1.43
C GLN A 80 17.35 5.77 -0.57
N LEU A 81 16.26 5.30 0.03
CA LEU A 81 16.23 4.11 0.87
C LEU A 81 16.41 2.82 0.07
N VAL A 82 15.68 2.68 -1.04
CA VAL A 82 15.60 1.42 -1.80
C VAL A 82 16.55 1.34 -2.97
N ALA A 83 16.99 2.47 -3.54
CA ALA A 83 17.90 2.44 -4.68
C ALA A 83 19.26 1.87 -4.28
N ASN A 84 19.80 1.01 -5.12
CA ASN A 84 21.18 0.57 -5.01
C ASN A 84 22.09 1.61 -5.70
N ASN A 85 22.58 2.56 -4.93
CA ASN A 85 23.50 3.59 -5.42
C ASN A 85 24.94 3.19 -5.09
N ASN A 86 25.76 2.93 -6.11
CA ASN A 86 27.16 2.54 -5.96
C ASN A 86 27.39 1.32 -5.04
N GLY A 87 26.49 0.34 -5.08
CA GLY A 87 26.60 -0.89 -4.28
C GLY A 87 26.06 -0.76 -2.86
N VAL A 88 25.51 0.40 -2.48
CA VAL A 88 24.90 0.63 -1.17
C VAL A 88 23.39 0.78 -1.33
N GLN A 89 22.65 -0.10 -0.67
CA GLN A 89 21.20 -0.02 -0.47
C GLN A 89 20.96 0.07 1.03
N LEU A 90 20.22 1.08 1.48
CA LEU A 90 20.00 1.31 2.92
C LEU A 90 18.99 0.32 3.50
N ILE A 91 17.93 0.03 2.75
CA ILE A 91 16.91 -0.94 3.12
C ILE A 91 16.28 -1.53 1.85
N THR A 92 16.03 -2.84 1.87
CA THR A 92 15.35 -3.52 0.76
C THR A 92 13.85 -3.22 0.78
N GLU A 93 13.19 -3.20 -0.38
CA GLU A 93 11.72 -3.14 -0.46
C GLU A 93 11.05 -4.22 0.39
N LYS A 94 11.59 -5.46 0.38
CA LYS A 94 11.08 -6.55 1.23
C LYS A 94 11.01 -6.18 2.72
N LYS A 95 12.07 -5.59 3.27
CA LYS A 95 12.09 -5.12 4.67
C LYS A 95 11.09 -3.98 4.91
N ILE A 96 10.90 -3.09 3.93
CA ILE A 96 9.87 -2.05 4.01
C ILE A 96 8.49 -2.70 4.11
N TYR A 97 8.18 -3.67 3.24
CA TYR A 97 6.90 -4.38 3.26
C TYR A 97 6.67 -5.13 4.57
N GLN A 98 7.66 -5.87 5.07
CA GLN A 98 7.57 -6.55 6.37
C GLN A 98 7.33 -5.58 7.52
N HIS A 99 7.96 -4.40 7.46
CA HIS A 99 7.70 -3.35 8.45
C HIS A 99 6.26 -2.84 8.37
N LEU A 100 5.78 -2.54 7.15
CA LEU A 100 4.39 -2.11 6.94
C LEU A 100 3.38 -3.18 7.38
N GLU A 101 3.63 -4.45 7.07
CA GLU A 101 2.81 -5.58 7.54
C GLU A 101 2.73 -5.59 9.06
N SER A 102 3.85 -5.38 9.78
CA SER A 102 3.83 -5.32 11.24
C SER A 102 3.07 -4.10 11.80
N LEU A 103 3.06 -2.98 11.07
CA LEU A 103 2.36 -1.77 11.47
C LEU A 103 0.83 -1.86 11.27
N PHE A 104 0.39 -2.70 10.34
CA PHE A 104 -1.01 -2.88 9.94
C PHE A 104 -1.42 -4.35 10.08
N GLU A 105 -0.86 -5.06 11.06
CA GLU A 105 -0.98 -6.52 11.20
C GLU A 105 -2.45 -6.96 11.23
N THR A 106 -3.27 -6.25 12.00
CA THR A 106 -4.70 -6.59 12.13
C THR A 106 -5.43 -6.41 10.80
N GLU A 107 -5.19 -5.31 10.11
CA GLU A 107 -5.83 -4.99 8.84
C GLU A 107 -5.37 -5.90 7.71
N ILE A 108 -4.09 -6.28 7.68
CA ILE A 108 -3.54 -7.27 6.75
C ILE A 108 -4.14 -8.65 7.03
N ASN A 109 -4.18 -9.11 8.28
CA ASN A 109 -4.79 -10.40 8.63
C ASN A 109 -6.28 -10.46 8.25
N ASN A 110 -7.00 -9.34 8.40
CA ASN A 110 -8.39 -9.23 7.95
C ASN A 110 -8.50 -9.30 6.43
N LEU A 111 -7.63 -8.62 5.70
CA LEU A 111 -7.59 -8.68 4.23
C LEU A 111 -7.28 -10.10 3.74
N GLU A 112 -6.28 -10.76 4.32
CA GLU A 112 -5.92 -12.14 4.02
C GLU A 112 -7.08 -13.10 4.29
N SER A 113 -7.75 -12.96 5.45
CA SER A 113 -8.92 -13.77 5.80
C SER A 113 -10.05 -13.59 4.77
N ASN A 114 -10.29 -12.36 4.31
CA ASN A 114 -11.29 -12.10 3.28
C ASN A 114 -10.92 -12.76 1.94
N ILE A 115 -9.65 -12.72 1.54
CA ILE A 115 -9.16 -13.37 0.33
C ILE A 115 -9.30 -14.89 0.42
N VAL A 116 -8.89 -15.50 1.54
CA VAL A 116 -8.99 -16.95 1.75
C VAL A 116 -10.44 -17.41 1.74
N ASN A 117 -11.33 -16.68 2.42
CA ASN A 117 -12.77 -16.98 2.42
C ASN A 117 -13.35 -16.88 1.01
N PHE A 118 -12.95 -15.88 0.23
CA PHE A 118 -13.37 -15.74 -1.16
C PHE A 118 -12.91 -16.92 -2.04
N LEU A 119 -11.66 -17.36 -1.90
CA LEU A 119 -11.09 -18.46 -2.71
C LEU A 119 -11.56 -19.86 -2.29
N SER A 120 -12.11 -20.01 -1.09
CA SER A 120 -12.58 -21.29 -0.55
C SER A 120 -14.07 -21.53 -0.79
N ASN A 121 -14.78 -20.55 -1.35
CA ASN A 121 -16.17 -20.67 -1.83
C ASN A 121 -16.22 -21.21 -3.26
#